data_AF-A0A6M6IAI1-F1
#
_entry.id   AF-A0A6M6IAI1-F1
#
_cell.length_a   1.000
_cell.length_b   1.000
_cell.length_c   1.000
_cell.angle_alpha   90.00
_cell.angle_beta   90.00
_cell.angle_gamma   90.00
#
_symmetry.space_group_name_H-M   'P 1'
#
loop_
_entity.id
_entity.type
_entity.pdbx_description
1 polymer ?
#
loop_
_entity_poly.entity_id
_entity_poly.type
_entity_poly.pdbx_seq_one_letter_code
_entity_poly.pdbx_strand_id
1 'polypeptide(L)'
;MAKDPLLRDAVRAIKAKIETAAEIATPEELAYLGTAIDRIGGRATVLEVEEMGDIKMAEMSAHANAVESATLDTIATAADVAIANVTATKTAAETAITATKTAAESSVTQTKNAALAVMAQTEASTVATVNAAAQTAIQQSASARDQAIAATQSAADQAVATAQAAANSVTQQLVLGRKTFFLAQL
;
A
#
# COMPACT_ATOMS: atom_id res chain seq x y z
N MET A 1 64.03 -17.71 -22.00
CA MET A 1 64.68 -18.66 -22.92
C MET A 1 66.12 -18.91 -22.50
N ALA A 2 66.35 -19.85 -21.58
CA ALA A 2 67.70 -20.37 -21.38
C ALA A 2 68.04 -21.21 -22.62
N LYS A 3 69.15 -20.90 -23.30
CA LYS A 3 69.64 -21.67 -24.45
C LYS A 3 69.86 -23.12 -23.99
N ASP A 4 69.04 -24.04 -24.49
CA ASP A 4 69.08 -25.46 -24.11
C ASP A 4 70.50 -26.03 -24.36
N PRO A 5 71.24 -26.43 -23.31
CA PRO A 5 72.57 -27.02 -23.43
C PRO A 5 72.57 -28.25 -24.35
N LEU A 6 71.48 -29.03 -24.37
CA LEU A 6 71.34 -30.24 -25.19
C LEU A 6 71.37 -29.94 -26.69
N LEU A 7 70.74 -28.84 -27.11
CA LEU A 7 70.66 -28.46 -28.51
C LEU A 7 72.01 -27.96 -29.03
N ARG A 8 72.77 -27.24 -28.18
CA ARG A 8 74.14 -26.82 -28.50
C ARG A 8 75.11 -27.99 -28.61
N ASP A 9 75.02 -28.96 -27.71
CA ASP A 9 75.87 -30.15 -27.73
C ASP A 9 75.51 -31.06 -28.91
N ALA A 10 74.22 -31.21 -29.23
CA ALA A 10 73.77 -31.92 -30.42
C ALA A 10 74.25 -31.25 -31.72
N VAL A 11 74.14 -29.92 -31.83
CA VAL A 11 74.64 -29.16 -33.00
C VAL A 11 76.16 -29.29 -33.13
N ARG A 12 76.91 -29.24 -32.02
CA ARG A 12 78.36 -29.42 -32.02
C ARG A 12 78.75 -30.85 -32.42
N ALA A 13 78.01 -31.87 -31.97
CA ALA A 13 78.23 -33.26 -32.35
C ALA A 13 77.92 -33.51 -33.84
N ILE A 14 76.86 -32.90 -34.38
CA ILE A 14 76.52 -32.95 -35.81
C ILE A 14 77.63 -32.27 -36.63
N LYS A 15 78.10 -31.10 -36.21
CA LYS A 15 79.20 -30.39 -36.85
C LYS A 15 80.46 -31.25 -36.93
N ALA A 16 80.87 -31.89 -35.83
CA ALA A 16 82.05 -32.76 -35.80
C ALA A 16 81.91 -33.97 -36.75
N LYS A 17 80.71 -34.57 -36.83
CA LYS A 17 80.42 -35.66 -37.78
C LYS A 17 80.48 -35.21 -39.24
N ILE A 18 79.99 -34.00 -39.54
CA ILE A 18 80.06 -33.40 -40.88
C ILE A 18 81.51 -33.10 -41.26
N GLU A 19 82.29 -32.51 -40.35
CA GLU A 19 83.72 -32.21 -40.57
C GLU A 19 84.52 -33.49 -40.87
N THR A 20 84.23 -34.59 -40.15
CA THR A 20 84.88 -35.89 -40.40
C THR A 20 84.48 -36.49 -41.76
N ALA A 21 83.20 -36.39 -42.13
CA ALA A 21 82.71 -36.91 -43.41
C ALA A 21 83.18 -36.08 -44.61
N ALA A 22 83.44 -34.78 -44.42
CA ALA A 22 83.86 -33.86 -45.47
C ALA A 22 85.30 -34.09 -45.97
N GLU A 23 86.14 -34.78 -45.20
CA GLU A 23 87.54 -35.06 -45.54
C GLU A 23 87.72 -35.99 -46.75
N ILE A 24 86.69 -36.79 -47.06
CA ILE A 24 86.70 -37.80 -48.14
C ILE A 24 85.58 -37.61 -49.19
N ALA A 25 84.71 -36.61 -49.01
CA ALA A 25 83.56 -36.35 -49.87
C ALA A 25 83.96 -35.54 -51.12
N THR A 26 83.27 -35.77 -52.25
CA THR A 26 83.49 -34.94 -53.45
C THR A 26 82.84 -33.56 -53.30
N PRO A 27 83.27 -32.55 -54.09
CA PRO A 27 82.64 -31.22 -54.07
C PRO A 27 81.12 -31.25 -54.30
N GLU A 28 80.62 -32.15 -55.13
CA GLU A 28 79.19 -32.33 -55.40
C GLU A 28 78.44 -32.89 -54.18
N GLU A 29 79.01 -33.87 -53.48
CA GLU A 29 78.44 -34.45 -52.27
C GLU A 29 78.36 -33.42 -51.13
N LEU A 30 79.37 -32.55 -51.01
CA LEU A 30 79.36 -31.43 -50.07
C LEU A 30 78.30 -30.38 -50.42
N ALA A 31 78.07 -30.10 -51.70
CA ALA A 31 77.01 -29.20 -52.15
C ALA A 31 75.60 -29.75 -51.84
N TYR A 32 75.39 -31.05 -52.08
CA TYR A 32 74.15 -31.74 -51.70
C TYR A 32 73.92 -31.72 -50.18
N LEU A 33 74.97 -31.93 -49.39
CA LEU A 33 74.92 -31.85 -47.93
C LEU A 33 74.59 -30.43 -47.46
N GLY A 34 75.20 -29.40 -48.05
CA GLY A 34 74.90 -27.99 -47.75
C GLY A 34 73.43 -27.64 -47.98
N THR A 35 72.86 -28.10 -49.10
CA THR A 35 71.43 -27.89 -49.42
C THR A 35 70.52 -28.68 -48.48
N ALA A 36 70.91 -29.90 -48.10
CA ALA A 36 70.15 -30.70 -47.15
C ALA A 36 70.13 -30.07 -45.75
N ILE A 37 71.26 -29.51 -45.30
CA ILE A 37 71.37 -28.80 -44.02
C ILE A 37 70.53 -27.53 -44.03
N ASP A 38 70.57 -26.74 -45.10
CA ASP A 38 69.75 -25.53 -45.24
C ASP A 38 68.25 -25.88 -45.18
N ARG A 39 67.84 -26.96 -45.85
CA ARG A 39 66.47 -27.47 -45.79
C ARG A 39 66.08 -27.99 -44.41
N ILE A 40 66.99 -28.58 -43.65
CA ILE A 40 66.76 -29.01 -42.26
C ILE A 40 66.63 -27.79 -41.34
N GLY A 41 67.51 -26.79 -41.48
CA GLY A 41 67.45 -25.54 -40.73
C GLY A 41 66.12 -24.82 -40.94
N GLY A 42 65.66 -24.71 -42.19
CA GLY A 42 64.35 -24.13 -42.50
C GLY A 42 63.14 -24.95 -42.00
N ARG A 43 63.29 -26.25 -41.75
CA ARG A 43 62.23 -27.09 -41.15
C ARG A 43 62.25 -27.05 -39.62
N ALA A 44 63.42 -26.88 -39.01
CA ALA A 44 63.54 -26.71 -37.56
C ALA A 44 62.82 -25.44 -37.09
N THR A 45 62.93 -24.34 -37.83
CA THR A 45 62.20 -23.10 -37.53
C THR A 45 60.69 -23.24 -37.69
N VAL A 46 60.20 -24.09 -38.61
CA VAL A 46 58.77 -24.42 -38.74
C VAL A 46 58.27 -25.19 -37.51
N LEU A 47 59.03 -26.18 -37.03
CA LEU A 47 58.66 -26.95 -35.83
C LEU A 47 58.62 -26.08 -34.57
N GLU A 48 59.56 -25.14 -34.41
CA GLU A 48 59.52 -24.16 -33.31
C GLU A 48 58.26 -23.28 -33.37
N VAL A 49 57.81 -22.91 -34.58
CA VAL A 49 56.57 -22.14 -34.76
C VAL A 49 55.33 -22.99 -34.45
N GLU A 50 55.32 -24.27 -34.81
CA GLU A 50 54.23 -25.20 -34.46
C GLU A 50 54.13 -25.37 -32.94
N GLU A 51 55.26 -25.61 -32.26
CA GLU A 51 55.30 -25.73 -30.79
C GLU A 51 54.85 -24.44 -30.11
N MET A 52 55.31 -23.28 -30.60
CA MET A 52 54.84 -21.99 -30.11
C MET A 52 53.34 -21.78 -30.36
N GLY A 53 52.81 -22.29 -31.48
CA GLY A 53 51.39 -22.30 -31.79
C GLY A 53 50.58 -23.10 -30.78
N ASP A 54 51.01 -24.33 -30.47
CA ASP A 54 50.37 -25.21 -29.50
C ASP A 54 50.39 -24.61 -28.08
N ILE A 55 51.54 -24.06 -27.66
CA ILE A 55 51.66 -23.34 -26.39
C ILE A 55 50.68 -22.17 -26.36
N LYS A 56 50.61 -21.37 -27.43
CA LYS A 56 49.71 -20.20 -27.47
C LYS A 56 48.24 -20.61 -27.44
N MET A 57 47.86 -21.70 -28.11
CA MET A 57 46.49 -22.23 -28.05
C MET A 57 46.13 -22.70 -26.64
N ALA A 58 47.05 -23.37 -25.94
CA ALA A 58 46.84 -23.79 -24.56
C ALA A 58 46.66 -22.58 -23.61
N GLU A 59 47.52 -21.56 -23.74
CA GLU A 59 47.40 -20.31 -23.00
C GLU A 59 46.09 -19.57 -23.28
N MET A 60 45.69 -19.47 -24.56
CA MET A 60 44.44 -18.83 -24.94
C MET A 60 43.22 -19.58 -24.39
N SER A 61 43.24 -20.91 -24.40
CA SER A 61 42.19 -21.73 -23.81
C SER A 61 42.08 -21.54 -22.30
N ALA A 62 43.22 -21.51 -21.60
CA ALA A 62 43.26 -21.24 -20.16
C ALA A 62 42.76 -19.82 -19.83
N HIS A 63 43.18 -18.83 -20.62
CA HIS A 63 42.72 -17.45 -20.45
C HIS A 63 41.21 -17.30 -20.69
N ALA A 64 40.67 -17.93 -21.75
CA ALA A 64 39.25 -17.92 -22.05
C ALA A 64 38.42 -18.49 -20.89
N ASN A 65 38.82 -19.64 -20.35
CA ASN A 65 38.16 -20.25 -19.19
C ASN A 65 38.21 -19.36 -17.94
N ALA A 66 39.35 -18.71 -17.70
CA ALA A 66 39.50 -17.80 -16.56
C ALA A 66 38.62 -16.55 -16.69
N VAL A 67 38.55 -15.98 -17.90
CA VAL A 67 37.68 -14.82 -18.19
C VAL A 67 36.21 -15.21 -18.08
N GLU A 68 35.82 -16.37 -18.59
CA GLU A 68 34.45 -16.89 -18.47
C GLU A 68 34.05 -17.05 -17.01
N SER A 69 34.89 -17.72 -16.21
CA SER A 69 34.64 -17.89 -14.76
C SER A 69 34.50 -16.55 -14.05
N ALA A 70 35.44 -15.62 -14.26
CA ALA A 70 35.40 -14.30 -13.61
C ALA A 70 34.17 -13.48 -14.02
N THR A 71 33.74 -13.62 -15.29
CA THR A 71 32.52 -12.98 -15.79
C THR A 71 31.28 -13.55 -15.13
N LEU A 72 31.17 -14.88 -15.03
CA LEU A 72 30.06 -15.55 -14.36
C LEU A 72 30.00 -15.19 -12.87
N ASP A 73 31.13 -15.14 -12.18
CA ASP A 73 31.19 -14.74 -10.76
C ASP A 73 30.73 -13.29 -10.54
N THR A 74 31.11 -12.39 -11.46
CA THR A 74 30.68 -10.99 -11.43
C THR A 74 29.16 -10.89 -11.65
N ILE A 75 28.61 -11.64 -12.61
CA ILE A 75 27.17 -11.68 -12.88
C ILE A 75 26.41 -12.25 -11.69
N ALA A 76 26.89 -13.35 -11.09
CA ALA A 76 26.27 -13.97 -9.92
C ALA A 76 26.22 -12.99 -8.74
N THR A 77 27.34 -12.33 -8.44
CA THR A 77 27.41 -11.32 -7.38
C THR A 77 26.45 -10.15 -7.64
N ALA A 78 26.39 -9.66 -8.89
CA ALA A 78 25.48 -8.58 -9.25
C ALA A 78 24.00 -9.00 -9.14
N ALA A 79 23.68 -10.25 -9.50
CA ALA A 79 22.34 -10.80 -9.37
C ALA A 79 21.92 -10.91 -7.89
N ASP A 80 22.80 -11.41 -7.02
CA ASP A 80 22.52 -11.51 -5.59
C ASP A 80 22.27 -10.14 -4.96
N VAL A 81 23.08 -9.13 -5.31
CA VAL A 81 22.89 -7.75 -4.85
C VAL A 81 21.56 -7.19 -5.37
N ALA A 82 21.20 -7.42 -6.63
CA ALA A 82 19.94 -6.98 -7.19
C ALA A 82 18.73 -7.63 -6.48
N ILE A 83 18.79 -8.94 -6.23
CA ILE A 83 17.75 -9.68 -5.51
C ILE A 83 17.59 -9.14 -4.08
N ALA A 84 18.70 -8.88 -3.37
CA ALA A 84 18.68 -8.31 -2.04
C ALA A 84 18.03 -6.91 -2.02
N ASN A 85 18.39 -6.04 -2.97
CA ASN A 85 17.82 -4.69 -3.10
C ASN A 85 16.31 -4.72 -3.39
N VAL A 86 15.87 -5.60 -4.30
CA VAL A 86 14.44 -5.78 -4.62
C VAL A 86 13.68 -6.30 -3.39
N THR A 87 14.26 -7.26 -2.66
CA THR A 87 13.65 -7.83 -1.45
C THR A 87 13.51 -6.80 -0.33
N ALA A 88 14.54 -5.98 -0.11
CA ALA A 88 14.51 -4.89 0.86
C ALA A 88 13.45 -3.84 0.50
N THR A 89 13.39 -3.44 -0.78
CA THR A 89 12.39 -2.49 -1.28
C THR A 89 10.97 -3.02 -1.11
N LYS A 90 10.74 -4.30 -1.45
CA LYS A 90 9.45 -4.96 -1.27
C LYS A 90 9.02 -4.96 0.20
N THR A 91 9.92 -5.33 1.10
CA THR A 91 9.65 -5.37 2.55
C THR A 91 9.29 -3.99 3.10
N ALA A 92 10.02 -2.95 2.68
CA ALA A 92 9.74 -1.57 3.07
C ALA A 92 8.36 -1.10 2.56
N ALA A 93 8.01 -1.43 1.31
CA ALA A 93 6.72 -1.11 0.74
C ALA A 93 5.56 -1.82 1.46
N GLU A 94 5.69 -3.11 1.75
CA GLU A 94 4.68 -3.90 2.49
C GLU A 94 4.46 -3.34 3.90
N THR A 95 5.53 -2.92 4.57
CA THR A 95 5.46 -2.28 5.90
C THR A 95 4.72 -0.95 5.82
N ALA A 96 5.05 -0.10 4.85
CA ALA A 96 4.40 1.20 4.65
C ALA A 96 2.91 1.07 4.31
N ILE A 97 2.55 0.11 3.45
CA ILE A 97 1.15 -0.19 3.09
C ILE A 97 0.38 -0.63 4.34
N THR A 98 0.94 -1.54 5.13
CA THR A 98 0.29 -2.04 6.36
C THR A 98 0.06 -0.90 7.35
N ALA A 99 1.07 -0.06 7.61
CA ALA A 99 0.95 1.09 8.50
C ALA A 99 -0.13 2.09 8.02
N THR A 100 -0.14 2.39 6.73
CA THR A 100 -1.15 3.28 6.13
C THR A 100 -2.56 2.71 6.26
N LYS A 101 -2.73 1.41 6.00
CA LYS A 101 -4.01 0.71 6.15
C LYS A 101 -4.53 0.79 7.59
N THR A 102 -3.69 0.47 8.58
CA THR A 102 -4.07 0.53 9.99
C THR A 102 -4.45 1.94 10.44
N ALA A 103 -3.73 2.96 9.98
CA ALA A 103 -4.05 4.36 10.27
C ALA A 103 -5.40 4.77 9.67
N ALA A 104 -5.69 4.35 8.43
CA ALA A 104 -6.96 4.60 7.77
C ALA A 104 -8.14 3.90 8.47
N GLU A 105 -8.00 2.62 8.83
CA GLU A 105 -9.02 1.85 9.56
C GLU A 105 -9.35 2.49 10.93
N SER A 106 -8.32 2.97 11.63
CA SER A 106 -8.48 3.68 12.90
C SER A 106 -9.24 5.00 12.72
N SER A 107 -8.90 5.77 11.69
CA SER A 107 -9.54 7.07 11.38
C SER A 107 -11.02 6.89 10.99
N VAL A 108 -11.33 5.87 10.19
CA VAL A 108 -12.71 5.52 9.81
C VAL A 108 -13.52 5.11 11.04
N THR A 109 -12.94 4.29 11.92
CA THR A 109 -13.60 3.86 13.15
C THR A 109 -13.90 5.03 14.08
N GLN A 110 -12.92 5.93 14.27
CA GLN A 110 -13.10 7.14 15.08
C GLN A 110 -14.21 8.03 14.51
N THR A 111 -14.20 8.27 13.20
CA THR A 111 -15.23 9.07 12.52
C THR A 111 -16.61 8.45 12.66
N LYS A 112 -16.72 7.14 12.47
CA LYS A 112 -17.99 6.40 12.66
C LYS A 112 -18.52 6.56 14.08
N ASN A 113 -17.67 6.37 15.08
CA ASN A 113 -18.08 6.46 16.48
C ASN A 113 -18.50 7.89 16.87
N ALA A 114 -17.78 8.91 16.36
CA ALA A 114 -18.16 10.31 16.55
C ALA A 114 -19.52 10.63 15.92
N ALA A 115 -19.77 10.16 14.70
CA ALA A 115 -21.06 10.33 14.03
C ALA A 115 -22.21 9.65 14.80
N LEU A 116 -22.01 8.42 15.28
CA LEU A 116 -23.00 7.72 16.09
C LEU A 116 -23.32 8.47 17.40
N ALA A 117 -22.31 9.05 18.06
CA ALA A 117 -22.52 9.85 19.26
C ALA A 117 -23.34 11.13 18.97
N VAL A 118 -23.04 11.82 17.86
CA VAL A 118 -23.82 12.99 17.43
C VAL A 118 -25.27 12.63 17.12
N MET A 119 -25.50 11.48 16.45
CA MET A 119 -26.85 10.99 16.16
C MET A 119 -27.62 10.72 17.45
N ALA A 120 -27.02 10.01 18.41
CA ALA A 120 -27.66 9.71 19.70
C ALA A 120 -27.98 10.99 20.49
N GLN A 121 -27.08 11.97 20.49
CA GLN A 121 -27.31 13.26 21.14
C GLN A 121 -28.45 14.05 20.47
N THR A 122 -28.52 14.00 19.14
CA THR A 122 -29.57 14.65 18.36
C THR A 122 -30.92 14.02 18.67
N GLU A 123 -31.00 12.68 18.64
CA GLU A 123 -32.20 11.94 18.97
C GLU A 123 -32.72 12.28 20.36
N ALA A 124 -31.86 12.22 21.38
CA ALA A 124 -32.22 12.55 22.75
C ALA A 124 -32.75 14.00 22.90
N SER A 125 -32.07 14.97 22.26
CA SER A 125 -32.46 16.38 22.29
C SER A 125 -33.79 16.64 21.59
N THR A 126 -34.00 16.05 20.41
CA THR A 126 -35.25 16.17 19.65
C THR A 126 -36.42 15.56 20.42
N VAL A 127 -36.26 14.36 20.99
CA VAL A 127 -37.30 13.71 21.82
C VAL A 127 -37.65 14.58 23.02
N ALA A 128 -36.65 15.11 23.75
CA ALA A 128 -36.89 15.99 24.89
C ALA A 128 -37.66 17.26 24.49
N THR A 129 -37.29 17.88 23.37
CA THR A 129 -37.93 19.09 22.85
C THR A 129 -39.39 18.84 22.46
N VAL A 130 -39.65 17.75 21.73
CA VAL A 130 -41.01 17.38 21.32
C VAL A 130 -41.88 17.05 22.54
N ASN A 131 -41.35 16.31 23.51
CA ASN A 131 -42.09 15.99 24.73
C ASN A 131 -42.42 17.24 25.55
N ALA A 132 -41.49 18.18 25.68
CA ALA A 132 -41.74 19.45 26.37
C ALA A 132 -42.81 20.30 25.66
N ALA A 133 -42.75 20.36 24.33
CA ALA A 133 -43.76 21.06 23.52
C ALA A 133 -45.15 20.40 23.66
N ALA A 134 -45.21 19.07 23.61
CA ALA A 134 -46.44 18.30 23.79
C ALA A 134 -47.05 18.54 25.19
N GLN A 135 -46.22 18.49 26.24
CA GLN A 135 -46.67 18.75 27.61
C GLN A 135 -47.23 20.16 27.77
N THR A 136 -46.57 21.15 27.16
CA THR A 136 -47.02 22.55 27.18
C THR A 136 -48.37 22.71 26.47
N ALA A 137 -48.55 22.09 25.30
CA ALA A 137 -49.81 22.12 24.57
C ALA A 137 -50.96 21.44 25.34
N ILE A 138 -50.69 20.30 25.97
CA ILE A 138 -51.65 19.61 26.85
C ILE A 138 -52.08 20.51 28.01
N GLN A 139 -51.12 21.17 28.67
CA GLN A 139 -51.40 22.06 29.79
C GLN A 139 -52.22 23.28 29.36
N GLN A 140 -51.90 23.88 28.22
CA GLN A 140 -52.68 25.00 27.67
C GLN A 140 -54.11 24.59 27.33
N SER A 141 -54.28 23.42 26.70
CA SER A 141 -55.60 22.86 26.38
C SER A 141 -56.43 22.58 27.63
N ALA A 142 -55.83 22.00 28.68
CA ALA A 142 -56.48 21.76 29.96
C ALA A 142 -56.93 23.08 30.61
N SER A 143 -56.05 24.08 30.68
CA SER A 143 -56.38 25.41 31.23
C SER A 143 -57.49 26.11 30.44
N ALA A 144 -57.52 25.97 29.11
CA ALA A 144 -58.58 26.54 28.28
C ALA A 144 -59.93 25.84 28.49
N ARG A 145 -59.92 24.51 28.61
CA ARG A 145 -61.10 23.72 28.95
C ARG A 145 -61.66 24.10 30.31
N ASP A 146 -60.81 24.23 31.32
CA ASP A 146 -61.24 24.53 32.69
C ASP A 146 -61.83 25.96 32.78
N GLN A 147 -61.26 26.92 32.04
CA GLN A 147 -61.85 28.26 31.87
C GLN A 147 -63.22 28.24 31.19
N ALA A 148 -63.38 27.43 30.13
CA ALA A 148 -64.66 27.29 29.44
C ALA A 148 -65.73 26.69 30.36
N ILE A 149 -65.39 25.64 31.13
CA ILE A 149 -66.28 25.04 32.13
C ILE A 149 -66.72 26.07 33.17
N ALA A 150 -65.77 26.86 33.71
CA ALA A 150 -66.08 27.90 34.70
C ALA A 150 -67.01 28.98 34.12
N ALA A 151 -66.78 29.42 32.89
CA ALA A 151 -67.63 30.39 32.21
C ALA A 151 -69.05 29.86 31.98
N THR A 152 -69.19 28.60 31.54
CA THR A 152 -70.50 27.94 31.37
C THR A 152 -71.23 27.81 32.71
N GLN A 153 -70.54 27.41 33.77
CA GLN A 153 -71.14 27.29 35.10
C GLN A 153 -71.63 28.65 35.61
N SER A 154 -70.81 29.71 35.47
CA SER A 154 -71.20 31.06 35.87
C SER A 154 -72.43 31.57 35.10
N ALA A 155 -72.50 31.29 33.80
CA ALA A 155 -73.66 31.66 32.99
C ALA A 155 -74.93 30.89 33.43
N ALA A 156 -74.80 29.61 33.74
CA ALA A 156 -75.90 28.79 34.26
C ALA A 156 -76.39 29.32 35.61
N ASP A 157 -75.48 29.64 36.54
CA ASP A 157 -75.82 30.18 37.86
C ASP A 157 -76.55 31.53 37.74
N GLN A 158 -76.10 32.41 36.84
CA GLN A 158 -76.77 33.68 36.54
C GLN A 158 -78.17 33.49 35.95
N ALA A 159 -78.34 32.51 35.06
CA ALA A 159 -79.64 32.20 34.47
C ALA A 159 -80.62 31.69 35.54
N VAL A 160 -80.16 30.81 36.45
CA VAL A 160 -80.96 30.32 37.58
C VAL A 160 -81.35 31.48 38.51
N ALA A 161 -80.40 32.36 38.86
CA ALA A 161 -80.68 33.53 39.70
C ALA A 161 -81.72 34.46 39.05
N THR A 162 -81.61 34.70 37.75
CA THR A 162 -82.55 35.51 36.98
C THR A 162 -83.95 34.89 36.97
N ALA A 163 -84.04 33.58 36.73
CA ALA A 163 -85.31 32.84 36.76
C ALA A 163 -85.96 32.90 38.15
N GLN A 164 -85.16 32.75 39.22
CA GLN A 164 -85.65 32.86 40.59
C GLN A 164 -86.17 34.27 40.91
N ALA A 165 -85.46 35.31 40.49
CA ALA A 165 -85.89 36.70 40.67
C ALA A 165 -87.22 36.97 39.93
N ALA A 166 -87.36 36.49 38.70
CA ALA A 166 -88.61 36.60 37.94
C ALA A 166 -89.77 35.87 38.62
N ALA A 167 -89.56 34.63 39.08
CA ALA A 167 -90.57 33.85 39.80
C ALA A 167 -91.03 34.54 41.10
N ASN A 168 -90.09 35.10 41.86
CA ASN A 168 -90.38 35.87 43.08
C ASN A 168 -91.21 37.12 42.77
N SER A 169 -90.89 37.84 41.68
CA SER A 169 -91.65 39.01 41.22
C SER A 169 -93.10 38.67 40.86
N VAL A 170 -93.31 37.61 40.06
CA VAL A 170 -94.66 37.12 39.70
C VAL A 170 -95.46 36.75 40.95
N THR A 171 -94.82 36.06 41.90
CA THR A 171 -95.45 35.68 43.17
C THR A 171 -95.91 36.92 43.95
N GLN A 172 -95.08 37.95 44.05
CA GLN A 172 -95.44 39.19 44.73
C GLN A 172 -96.60 39.92 44.03
N GLN A 173 -96.59 39.98 42.69
CA GLN A 173 -97.68 40.58 41.93
C GLN A 173 -99.03 39.86 42.15
N LEU A 174 -99.03 38.52 42.18
CA LEU A 174 -100.24 37.75 42.48
C LEU A 174 -100.77 38.03 43.89
N VAL A 175 -99.88 38.05 44.89
CA VAL A 175 -100.27 38.29 46.29
C VAL A 175 -100.84 39.70 46.46
N LEU A 176 -100.19 40.72 45.89
CA LEU A 176 -100.65 42.10 45.95
C LEU A 176 -101.97 42.29 45.18
N GLY A 177 -102.09 41.73 43.97
CA GLY A 177 -103.31 41.79 43.16
C GLY A 177 -104.51 41.16 43.86
N ARG A 178 -104.32 40.05 44.57
CA ARG A 178 -105.39 39.46 45.41
C ARG A 178 -105.78 40.41 46.53
N LYS A 179 -104.82 40.99 47.25
CA LYS A 179 -105.10 41.94 48.35
C LYS A 179 -105.85 43.17 47.86
N THR A 180 -105.45 43.77 46.73
CA THR A 180 -106.13 44.95 46.16
C THR A 180 -107.52 44.61 45.65
N PHE A 181 -107.73 43.45 45.03
CA PHE A 181 -109.05 43.00 44.62
C PHE A 181 -110.01 42.83 45.81
N PHE A 182 -109.55 42.19 46.90
CA PHE A 182 -110.36 42.05 48.12
C PHE A 182 -110.70 43.39 48.78
N LEU A 183 -109.76 44.35 48.79
CA LEU A 183 -109.98 45.69 49.33
C LEU A 183 -110.96 46.52 48.48
N ALA A 184 -111.04 46.28 47.18
CA ALA A 184 -111.97 46.98 46.28
C ALA A 184 -113.42 46.44 46.34
N GLN A 185 -113.67 45.35 47.07
CA GLN A 185 -115.00 44.74 47.26
C GLN A 185 -115.65 45.06 48.62
N LEU A 186 -114.96 45.84 49.46
CA LEU A 186 -115.43 46.35 50.76
C LEU A 186 -115.88 47.81 50.62
#